data_AF-A0A0F8ZMP7-F1
#
_entry.id   AF-A0A0F8ZMP7-F1
#
_cell.length_a   1.000
_cell.length_b   1.000
_cell.length_c   1.000
_cell.angle_alpha   90.00
_cell.angle_beta   90.00
_cell.angle_gamma   90.00
#
_symmetry.space_group_name_H-M   'P 1'
#
loop_
_entity.id
_entity.type
_entity.pdbx_description
1 polymer ?
#
loop_
_entity_poly.entity_id
_entity_poly.type
_entity_poly.pdbx_seq_one_letter_code
_entity_poly.pdbx_strand_id
1 'polypeptide(L)' 'MTERATLSQPFTPAEERAVTLLAEGLTYRELAEAIGITERTARAHITNAGAKIPGDQPLQVRVVTWFRGGNTWLPPVK' A
#
# COMPACT_ATOMS: atom_id res chain seq x y z
N MET A 1 16.06 7.65 9.71
CA MET A 1 15.62 6.82 8.57
C MET A 1 14.65 5.82 9.15
N THR A 2 13.35 6.08 9.09
CA THR A 2 12.35 5.22 9.76
C THR A 2 12.29 3.91 8.99
N GLU A 3 12.74 2.83 9.63
CA GLU A 3 12.80 1.51 9.01
C GLU A 3 11.37 1.01 8.75
N ARG A 4 11.03 0.76 7.48
CA ARG A 4 9.70 0.26 7.11
C ARG A 4 9.61 -1.22 7.44
N ALA A 5 8.44 -1.70 7.83
CA ALA A 5 8.21 -3.12 8.06
C ALA A 5 8.58 -3.93 6.80
N THR A 6 9.22 -5.09 6.97
CA THR A 6 9.59 -5.95 5.83
C THR A 6 8.34 -6.46 5.11
N LEU A 7 8.29 -6.31 3.79
CA LEU A 7 7.21 -6.87 2.97
C LEU A 7 7.34 -8.39 2.89
N SER A 8 6.21 -9.12 2.81
CA SER A 8 6.23 -10.57 2.57
C SER A 8 6.75 -10.93 1.17
N GLN A 9 6.60 -10.01 0.21
CA GLN A 9 7.15 -10.08 -1.13
C GLN A 9 7.32 -8.66 -1.71
N PRO A 10 8.24 -8.45 -2.68
CA PRO A 10 8.43 -7.16 -3.31
C PRO A 10 7.15 -6.64 -4.00
N PHE A 11 7.02 -5.32 -4.05
CA PHE A 11 6.06 -4.68 -4.93
C PHE A 11 6.49 -4.81 -6.39
N THR A 12 5.49 -4.94 -7.24
CA THR A 12 5.64 -4.67 -8.67
C THR A 12 5.70 -3.15 -8.89
N PRO A 13 6.24 -2.68 -10.03
CA PRO A 13 6.28 -1.24 -10.33
C PRO A 13 4.90 -0.55 -10.30
N ALA A 14 3.84 -1.27 -10.68
CA ALA A 14 2.47 -0.73 -10.65
C ALA A 14 1.94 -0.58 -9.21
N GLU A 15 2.20 -1.56 -8.36
CA GLU A 15 1.83 -1.51 -6.93
C GLU A 15 2.60 -0.42 -6.19
N GLU A 16 3.89 -0.27 -6.47
CA GLU A 16 4.72 0.77 -5.84
C GLU A 16 4.23 2.18 -6.18
N ARG A 17 3.91 2.43 -7.46
CA ARG A 17 3.29 3.71 -7.89
C ARG A 17 1.95 3.93 -7.20
N ALA A 18 1.10 2.90 -7.17
CA ALA A 18 -0.22 3.00 -6.54
C ALA A 18 -0.10 3.31 -5.04
N VAL A 19 0.75 2.59 -4.30
CA VAL A 19 1.00 2.83 -2.87
C VAL A 19 1.51 4.25 -2.61
N THR A 20 2.43 4.74 -3.44
CA THR A 20 2.98 6.10 -3.33
C THR A 20 1.90 7.15 -3.46
N LEU A 21 1.10 7.09 -4.53
CA LEU A 21 0.01 8.05 -4.78
C LEU A 21 -1.07 7.98 -3.69
N LEU A 22 -1.42 6.79 -3.22
CA LEU A 22 -2.38 6.65 -2.11
C LEU A 22 -1.84 7.27 -0.81
N ALA A 23 -0.54 7.14 -0.54
CA ALA A 23 0.09 7.69 0.64
C ALA A 23 0.24 9.23 0.60
N GLU A 24 0.34 9.80 -0.60
CA GLU A 24 0.26 11.23 -0.88
C GLU A 24 -1.16 11.80 -0.68
N GLY A 25 -2.17 10.94 -0.57
CA GLY A 25 -3.55 11.31 -0.28
C GLY A 25 -4.50 11.25 -1.47
N LEU A 26 -4.06 10.74 -2.62
CA LEU A 26 -4.93 10.59 -3.78
C LEU A 26 -5.98 9.49 -3.53
N THR A 27 -7.18 9.74 -4.04
CA THR A 27 -8.24 8.73 -4.10
C THR A 27 -7.93 7.65 -5.15
N TYR A 28 -8.63 6.51 -5.10
CA TYR A 28 -8.46 5.46 -6.12
C TYR A 28 -8.73 5.95 -7.55
N ARG A 29 -9.66 6.89 -7.70
CA ARG A 29 -9.99 7.50 -9.00
C ARG A 29 -8.85 8.38 -9.50
N GLU A 30 -8.35 9.29 -8.68
CA GLU A 30 -7.23 10.18 -9.05
C GLU A 30 -5.94 9.40 -9.32
N LEU A 31 -5.68 8.36 -8.52
CA LEU A 31 -4.57 7.43 -8.73
C LEU A 31 -4.71 6.69 -10.07
N ALA A 32 -5.92 6.23 -10.40
CA ALA A 32 -6.19 5.55 -11.66
C ALA A 32 -5.96 6.48 -12.86
N GLU A 33 -6.45 7.72 -12.77
CA GLU A 33 -6.22 8.76 -13.77
C GLU A 33 -4.72 9.06 -13.92
N ALA A 34 -3.97 9.19 -12.82
CA ALA A 34 -2.54 9.46 -12.83
C ALA A 34 -1.69 8.32 -13.45
N ILE A 35 -2.11 7.06 -13.29
CA ILE A 35 -1.41 5.89 -13.86
C ILE A 35 -1.91 5.55 -15.28
N GLY A 36 -3.08 6.06 -15.69
CA GLY A 36 -3.70 5.72 -16.98
C GLY A 36 -4.38 4.35 -16.98
N ILE A 37 -5.02 3.97 -15.87
CA ILE A 37 -5.73 2.70 -15.68
C ILE A 37 -7.17 2.93 -15.21
N THR A 38 -7.96 1.85 -15.10
CA THR A 38 -9.30 1.95 -14.49
C THR A 38 -9.23 2.02 -12.97
N GLU A 39 -10.22 2.66 -12.33
CA GLU A 39 -10.34 2.68 -10.86
C GLU A 39 -10.38 1.27 -10.25
N ARG A 40 -11.03 0.32 -10.94
CA ARG A 40 -11.04 -1.10 -10.55
C ARG A 40 -9.63 -1.68 -10.51
N THR A 41 -8.81 -1.38 -11.51
CA THR A 41 -7.41 -1.84 -11.59
C THR A 41 -6.56 -1.17 -10.50
N ALA A 42 -6.75 0.13 -10.27
CA ALA A 42 -6.12 0.86 -9.16
C ALA A 42 -6.42 0.20 -7.81
N ARG A 43 -7.69 -0.10 -7.52
CA ARG A 43 -8.10 -0.81 -6.30
C ARG A 43 -7.45 -2.20 -6.21
N ALA A 44 -7.32 -2.92 -7.32
CA ALA A 44 -6.65 -4.22 -7.35
C ALA A 44 -5.16 -4.11 -7.01
N HIS A 45 -4.45 -3.11 -7.56
CA HIS A 45 -3.05 -2.86 -7.21
C HIS A 45 -2.88 -2.53 -5.73
N ILE A 46 -3.73 -1.67 -5.15
CA ILE A 46 -3.68 -1.35 -3.72
C ILE A 46 -3.98 -2.58 -2.86
N THR A 47 -4.97 -3.39 -3.24
CA THR A 47 -5.33 -4.62 -2.51
C THR A 47 -4.17 -5.62 -2.51
N ASN A 48 -3.56 -5.84 -3.69
CA ASN A 48 -2.42 -6.74 -3.82
C ASN A 48 -1.21 -6.20 -3.05
N ALA A 49 -0.92 -4.90 -3.13
CA ALA A 49 0.15 -4.26 -2.36
C ALA A 49 -0.08 -4.41 -0.85
N GLY A 50 -1.29 -4.11 -0.38
CA GLY A 50 -1.63 -4.21 1.03
C GLY A 50 -1.63 -5.63 1.57
N ALA A 51 -1.78 -6.67 0.75
CA ALA A 51 -1.60 -8.06 1.15
C ALA A 51 -0.13 -8.43 1.42
N LYS A 52 0.80 -7.65 0.87
CA LYS A 52 2.25 -7.83 1.05
C LYS A 52 2.79 -7.07 2.26
N ILE A 53 2.04 -6.07 2.71
CA ILE A 53 2.35 -5.28 3.89
C ILE A 53 1.83 -6.04 5.11
N PRO A 54 2.69 -6.34 6.09
CA PRO A 54 2.25 -7.06 7.27
C PRO A 54 1.44 -6.14 8.19
N GLY A 55 0.52 -6.70 8.98
CA GLY A 55 -0.34 -5.97 9.91
C GLY A 55 -1.84 -6.19 9.68
N ASP A 56 -2.64 -5.90 10.69
CA ASP A 56 -4.08 -6.18 10.77
C ASP A 56 -4.97 -4.95 10.52
N GLN A 57 -4.35 -3.79 10.26
CA GLN A 57 -5.09 -2.55 10.04
C GLN A 57 -5.92 -2.61 8.74
N PRO A 58 -6.97 -1.78 8.62
CA PRO A 58 -7.69 -1.60 7.37
C PRO A 58 -6.75 -1.26 6.22
N LEU A 59 -7.02 -1.78 5.02
CA LEU A 59 -6.13 -1.74 3.85
C LEU A 59 -5.46 -0.37 3.62
N GLN A 60 -6.25 0.70 3.56
CA GLN A 60 -5.72 2.06 3.33
C GLN A 60 -4.81 2.52 4.47
N VAL A 61 -5.23 2.31 5.72
CA VAL A 61 -4.43 2.68 6.91
C VAL A 61 -3.12 1.91 6.92
N ARG A 62 -3.16 0.61 6.64
CA ARG A 62 -1.97 -0.25 6.58
C ARG A 62 -0.98 0.25 5.53
N VAL A 63 -1.45 0.55 4.32
CA VAL A 63 -0.62 1.08 3.23
C VAL A 63 0.01 2.44 3.58
N VAL A 64 -0.80 3.39 4.06
CA VAL A 64 -0.34 4.73 4.42
C VAL A 64 0.66 4.70 5.57
N THR A 65 0.37 3.90 6.61
CA THR A 65 1.23 3.77 7.79
C THR A 65 2.58 3.19 7.42
N TRP A 66 2.59 2.11 6.64
CA TRP A 66 3.82 1.50 6.14
C TRP A 66 4.65 2.47 5.29
N PHE A 67 4.01 3.21 4.38
CA PHE A 67 4.72 4.16 3.52
C PHE A 67 5.38 5.29 4.32
N ARG A 68 4.69 5.80 5.35
CA ARG A 68 5.19 6.86 6.24
C ARG A 68 6.23 6.37 7.26
N GLY A 69 6.56 5.08 7.27
CA GLY A 69 7.53 4.49 8.19
C GLY A 69 6.95 4.17 9.58
N GLY A 70 5.63 4.07 9.71
CA GLY A 70 5.02 3.53 10.92
C GLY A 70 5.14 2.01 10.95
N ASN A 71 5.48 1.45 12.11
CA ASN A 71 5.36 0.01 12.34
C ASN A 71 3.87 -0.35 12.29
N THR A 72 3.45 -1.05 11.24
CA THR A 72 2.17 -1.74 11.24
C THR A 72 2.27 -2.81 12.32
N TRP A 73 1.46 -2.69 13.37
CA TRP A 73 1.51 -3.63 14.50
C TRP A 73 1.45 -5.07 13.95
N LEU A 74 2.46 -5.86 14.31
CA LEU A 74 2.55 -7.27 13.94
C LEU A 74 2.02 -8.08 15.12
N PRO A 75 0.97 -8.89 14.95
CA PRO A 75 0.65 -9.88 15.97
C PRO A 75 1.85 -10.82 16.13
N PRO A 76 2.12 -11.31 17.35
CA PRO A 76 3.17 -12.31 17.55
C PRO A 76 2.87 -13.55 16.71
N VAL A 77 3.82 -13.94 15.87
CA VAL A 77 3.77 -15.20 15.13
C VAL A 77 3.89 -16.32 16.17
N LYS A 78 2.85 -17.15 16.31
CA LYS A 78 2.86 -18.33 17.19
C LYS A 78 3.74 -19.44 16.61
#